data_AF-A0A392SSA4-F1
#
_entry.id   AF-A0A392SSA4-F1
#
_cell.length_a   1.000
_cell.length_b   1.000
_cell.length_c   1.000
_cell.angle_alpha   90.00
_cell.angle_beta   90.00
_cell.angle_gamma   90.00
#
_symmetry.space_group_name_H-M   'P 1'
#
loop_
_entity.id
_entity.type
_entity.pdbx_description
1 polymer ?
#
loop_
_entity_poly.entity_id
_entity_poly.type
_entity_poly.pdbx_seq_one_letter_code
_entity_poly.pdbx_strand_id
1 'polypeptide(L)' 'AVVSHFTSHFKATNVERSGVHNLQFKRLNQLESSGLTKPFMEAEVKSAVWDCDSYKSSGPDGINFGFIKDFWAELQGD' A
#
# COMPACT_ATOMS: atom_id res chain seq x y z
N ALA A 1 16.89 26.38 -9.64
CA ALA A 1 17.31 25.44 -10.70
C ALA A 1 16.57 24.10 -10.59
N VAL A 2 16.72 23.35 -9.48
CA VAL A 2 16.07 22.03 -9.31
C VAL A 2 14.54 22.14 -9.19
N VAL A 3 14.03 23.04 -8.35
CA VAL A 3 12.58 23.24 -8.19
C VAL A 3 11.92 23.67 -9.50
N SER A 4 12.49 24.68 -10.17
CA SER A 4 11.98 25.16 -11.47
C SER A 4 11.98 24.09 -12.56
N HIS A 5 12.99 23.21 -12.58
CA HIS A 5 13.07 22.08 -13.50
C HIS A 5 11.87 21.14 -13.30
N PHE A 6 11.61 20.71 -12.06
CA PHE A 6 10.51 19.80 -11.77
C PHE A 6 9.13 20.45 -11.87
N THR A 7 8.99 21.72 -11.50
CA THR A 7 7.73 22.47 -11.70
C THR A 7 7.36 22.55 -13.17
N SER A 8 8.33 22.80 -14.06
CA SER A 8 8.08 22.80 -15.51
C SER A 8 7.78 21.40 -16.04
N HIS A 9 8.51 20.39 -15.57
CA HIS A 9 8.41 19.02 -16.07
C HIS A 9 7.11 18.31 -15.62
N PHE A 10 6.64 18.56 -14.41
CA PHE A 10 5.40 17.99 -13.86
C PHE A 10 4.20 18.92 -14.01
N LYS A 11 4.34 20.03 -14.74
CA LYS A 11 3.21 20.91 -15.07
C LYS A 11 2.21 20.11 -15.89
N ALA A 12 1.03 19.88 -15.33
CA ALA A 12 -0.02 19.17 -16.05
C ALA A 12 -0.41 19.94 -17.31
N THR A 13 -0.21 19.33 -18.48
CA THR A 13 -0.71 19.86 -19.74
C THR A 13 -2.19 19.56 -19.84
N ASN A 14 -3.02 20.59 -20.03
CA ASN A 14 -4.44 20.42 -20.34
C ASN A 14 -4.58 19.89 -21.77
N VAL A 15 -4.51 18.56 -21.89
CA VAL A 15 -4.80 17.82 -23.11
C VAL A 15 -6.09 17.06 -22.89
N GLU A 16 -6.96 17.03 -23.89
CA GLU A 16 -8.13 16.17 -23.88
C GLU A 16 -7.66 14.70 -23.88
N ARG A 17 -7.59 14.10 -22.69
CA ARG A 17 -7.24 12.69 -22.55
C ARG A 17 -8.47 11.88 -22.91
N SER A 18 -8.34 11.00 -23.90
CA SER A 18 -9.35 10.01 -24.20
C SER A 18 -9.67 9.20 -22.94
N GLY A 19 -10.87 9.40 -22.41
CA GLY A 19 -11.34 8.69 -21.23
C GLY A 19 -11.55 7.21 -21.53
N VAL A 20 -11.54 6.39 -20.49
CA VAL A 20 -11.72 4.93 -20.59
C VAL A 20 -13.19 4.51 -20.75
N HIS A 21 -14.06 5.41 -21.20
CA HIS A 21 -15.52 5.25 -21.20
C HIS A 21 -16.02 4.06 -22.02
N ASN A 22 -15.23 3.57 -22.98
CA ASN A 22 -15.55 2.44 -23.85
C ASN A 22 -14.84 1.13 -23.44
N LEU A 23 -14.09 1.12 -22.33
CA LEU A 23 -13.41 -0.08 -21.84
C LEU A 23 -14.34 -0.86 -20.92
N GLN A 24 -14.63 -2.10 -21.30
CA GLN A 24 -15.33 -3.05 -20.44
C GLN A 24 -14.32 -3.71 -19.49
N PHE A 25 -14.21 -3.18 -18.28
CA PHE A 25 -13.40 -3.80 -17.24
C PHE A 25 -14.11 -5.03 -16.69
N LYS A 26 -13.33 -6.09 -16.41
CA LYS A 26 -13.84 -7.22 -15.62
C LYS A 26 -14.26 -6.68 -14.26
N ARG A 27 -15.52 -6.95 -13.89
CA ARG A 27 -16.05 -6.62 -12.57
C ARG A 27 -15.96 -7.85 -11.69
N LEU A 28 -15.61 -7.61 -10.44
CA LEU A 28 -15.68 -8.62 -9.40
C LEU A 28 -17.15 -9.00 -9.18
N ASN A 29 -17.39 -10.28 -8.92
CA ASN A 29 -18.67 -10.71 -8.42
C ASN A 29 -18.84 -10.28 -6.94
N GLN A 30 -20.04 -10.48 -6.40
CA GLN A 30 -20.34 -10.06 -5.03
C GLN A 30 -19.44 -10.74 -3.98
N LEU A 31 -19.14 -12.02 -4.17
CA LEU A 31 -18.28 -12.78 -3.25
C LEU A 31 -16.84 -12.25 -3.27
N GLU A 32 -16.27 -12.06 -4.45
CA GLU A 32 -14.94 -11.47 -4.62
C GLU A 32 -14.87 -10.07 -4.02
N SER A 33 -15.88 -9.24 -4.27
CA SER A 33 -15.97 -7.88 -3.71
C SER A 33 -16.02 -7.91 -2.18
N SER A 34 -16.82 -8.82 -1.60
CA SER A 34 -16.89 -8.99 -0.15
C SER A 34 -15.57 -9.51 0.45
N GLY A 35 -14.84 -10.35 -0.30
CA GLY A 35 -13.53 -10.85 0.08
C GLY A 35 -12.45 -9.77 0.11
N LEU A 36 -12.58 -8.69 -0.66
CA LEU A 36 -11.65 -7.55 -0.60
C LEU A 36 -11.86 -6.66 0.62
N THR A 37 -13.07 -6.65 1.18
CA THR A 37 -13.42 -5.84 2.36
C THR A 37 -13.37 -6.63 3.67
N LYS A 38 -13.03 -7.93 3.60
CA LYS A 38 -12.91 -8.76 4.80
C LYS A 38 -11.74 -8.26 5.67
N PRO A 39 -11.87 -8.25 7.00
CA PRO A 39 -10.74 -8.03 7.88
C PRO A 39 -9.65 -9.08 7.66
N PHE A 40 -8.40 -8.69 7.88
CA PHE A 40 -7.28 -9.63 7.87
C PHE A 40 -7.30 -10.50 9.12
N MET A 41 -6.89 -11.76 8.98
CA MET A 41 -6.64 -12.62 10.12
C MET A 41 -5.32 -12.26 10.77
N GLU A 42 -5.22 -12.39 12.09
CA GLU A 42 -3.96 -12.20 12.82
C GLU A 42 -2.82 -13.05 12.23
N ALA A 43 -3.12 -14.30 11.85
CA ALA A 43 -2.16 -15.18 11.20
C ALA A 43 -1.68 -14.67 9.82
N GLU A 44 -2.57 -14.04 9.04
CA GLU A 44 -2.21 -13.41 7.76
C GLU A 44 -1.28 -12.22 8.01
N VAL A 45 -1.61 -11.36 8.98
CA VAL A 45 -0.79 -10.20 9.37
C VAL A 45 0.58 -10.65 9.87
N LYS A 46 0.62 -11.64 10.76
CA LYS A 46 1.86 -12.20 11.29
C LYS A 46 2.75 -12.77 10.19
N SER A 47 2.20 -13.52 9.25
CA SER A 47 2.96 -14.06 8.12
C SER A 47 3.60 -12.93 7.31
N ALA A 48 2.82 -11.91 6.96
CA ALA A 48 3.32 -10.77 6.17
C ALA A 48 4.46 -10.01 6.88
N VAL A 49 4.36 -9.85 8.21
CA VAL A 49 5.43 -9.25 9.03
C VAL A 49 6.70 -10.11 9.02
N TRP A 50 6.56 -11.43 9.10
CA TRP A 50 7.71 -12.35 9.11
C TRP A 50 8.39 -12.50 7.75
N ASP A 51 7.63 -12.39 6.65
CA ASP A 51 8.15 -12.41 5.29
C ASP A 51 8.99 -11.15 4.97
N CYS A 52 8.79 -10.06 5.72
CA CYS A 52 9.60 -8.84 5.58
C CYS A 52 10.96 -8.98 6.28
N ASP A 53 12.01 -8.39 5.70
CA ASP A 53 13.30 -8.27 6.38
C ASP A 53 13.23 -7.29 7.55
N SER A 54 13.80 -7.65 8.69
CA SER A 54 13.69 -6.87 9.94
C SER A 54 14.28 -5.46 9.83
N TYR A 55 15.28 -5.25 8.97
CA TYR A 55 16.01 -3.98 8.85
C TYR A 55 15.64 -3.17 7.61
N LYS A 56 14.61 -3.60 6.85
CA LYS A 56 14.08 -2.85 5.71
C LYS A 56 12.94 -1.93 6.12
N SER A 57 12.66 -0.96 5.25
CA SER A 57 11.49 -0.07 5.35
C SER A 57 11.40 0.70 6.68
N SER A 58 12.54 1.08 7.25
CA SER A 58 12.58 1.90 8.46
C SER A 58 11.87 3.22 8.22
N GLY A 59 10.87 3.52 9.04
CA GLY A 59 10.21 4.81 9.03
C GLY A 59 11.15 5.93 9.51
N PRO A 60 10.79 7.21 9.29
CA PRO A 60 11.52 8.34 9.87
C PRO A 60 11.49 8.37 11.40
N ASP A 61 10.63 7.57 12.03
CA ASP A 61 10.54 7.30 13.46
C ASP A 61 11.59 6.29 13.97
N GLY A 62 12.34 5.65 13.06
CA GLY A 62 13.33 4.62 13.39
C GLY A 62 12.72 3.24 13.67
N ILE A 63 11.41 3.07 13.51
CA ILE A 63 10.73 1.78 13.70
C ILE A 63 10.81 0.98 12.40
N ASN A 64 11.04 -0.33 12.53
CA ASN A 64 11.09 -1.28 11.42
C ASN A 64 10.35 -2.58 11.79
N PHE A 65 10.32 -3.54 10.87
CA PHE A 65 9.68 -4.84 11.12
C PHE A 65 10.37 -5.65 12.22
N GLY A 66 11.65 -5.40 12.52
CA GLY A 66 12.34 -5.99 13.67
C GLY A 66 11.63 -5.64 14.98
N PHE A 67 11.32 -4.35 15.21
CA PHE A 67 10.56 -3.93 16.39
C PHE A 67 9.21 -4.65 16.48
N ILE A 68 8.46 -4.72 15.38
CA ILE A 68 7.13 -5.37 15.36
C ILE A 68 7.26 -6.87 15.69
N LYS A 69 8.30 -7.54 15.19
CA LYS A 69 8.57 -8.96 15.50
C LYS A 69 8.94 -9.17 16.95
N ASP A 70 9.78 -8.30 17.50
CA ASP A 70 10.27 -8.39 18.88
C ASP A 70 9.13 -8.18 19.89
N PHE A 71 8.21 -7.26 19.61
CA PHE A 71 7.08 -6.89 20.47
C PHE A 71 5.73 -7.45 19.99
N TRP A 72 5.74 -8.50 19.17
CA TRP A 72 4.51 -9.07 18.61
C TRP A 72 3.53 -9.54 19.70
N ALA A 73 4.04 -10.05 20.82
CA ALA A 73 3.21 -10.57 21.90
C ALA A 73 2.37 -9.48 22.58
N GLU A 74 2.90 -8.26 22.64
CA GLU A 74 2.26 -7.07 23.19
C GLU A 74 1.39 -6.34 22.17
N LEU A 75 1.71 -6.44 20.87
CA LEU A 75 1.01 -5.76 19.78
C LEU A 75 -0.14 -6.58 19.19
N GLN A 76 -0.12 -7.91 19.32
CA GLN A 76 -1.19 -8.76 18.80
C GLN A 76 -2.49 -8.55 19.60
N GLY A 77 -3.60 -8.30 18.92
CA GLY A 77 -4.94 -8.27 19.52
C GLY A 77 -5.57 -6.89 19.75
N ASP A 78 -4.88 -5.80 19.41
CA ASP A 78 -5.50 -4.48 19.16
C ASP A 78 -6.13 -4.42 17.76
#